data_AF-X1DLU6-F1
#
_entry.id   AF-X1DLU6-F1
#
_cell.length_a   1.000
_cell.length_b   1.000
_cell.length_c   1.000
_cell.angle_alpha   90.00
_cell.angle_beta   90.00
_cell.angle_gamma   90.00
#
_symmetry.space_group_name_H-M   'P 1'
#
loop_
_entity.id
_entity.type
_entity.pdbx_description
1 polymer ?
#
loop_
_entity_poly.entity_id
_entity_poly.type
_entity_poly.pdbx_seq_one_letter_code
_entity_poly.pdbx_strand_id
1 'polypeptide(L)'
;RANFKTEFSPGGKNTKRPDRAAIVYSNLIRKYFKNTKPIVLGGIEASLRRIAHYDYWDNKIRRAILFDAKADILVYGMGENSVLKLARNFKTGKDWKDIRGICYISPHSREEYTI
;
A
#
# COMPACT_ATOMS: atom_id res chain seq x y z
N ARG A 1 23.59 9.33 -12.99
CA ARG A 1 22.15 9.47 -12.61
C ARG A 1 21.46 10.22 -13.74
N ALA A 2 20.66 9.52 -14.56
CA ALA A 2 20.00 10.14 -15.71
C ALA A 2 18.88 11.09 -15.26
N ASN A 3 18.87 12.30 -15.81
CA ASN A 3 17.85 13.33 -15.60
C ASN A 3 16.54 12.94 -16.30
N PHE A 4 15.80 11.98 -15.77
CA PHE A 4 14.42 11.74 -16.21
C PHE A 4 13.49 12.77 -15.55
N LYS A 5 12.81 13.56 -16.38
CA LYS A 5 11.80 14.54 -15.97
C LYS A 5 10.53 13.76 -15.59
N THR A 6 10.09 13.85 -14.34
CA THR A 6 8.89 13.14 -13.87
C THR A 6 7.73 14.11 -13.72
N GLU A 7 6.60 13.82 -14.35
CA GLU A 7 5.35 14.63 -14.26
C GLU A 7 4.74 14.64 -12.85
N PHE A 8 5.17 13.72 -11.98
CA PHE A 8 4.61 13.52 -10.64
C PHE A 8 5.33 14.30 -9.52
N SER A 9 6.24 15.21 -9.85
CA SER A 9 6.93 16.07 -8.86
C SER A 9 6.75 17.56 -9.22
N PRO A 10 6.37 18.43 -8.26
CA PRO A 10 6.22 19.87 -8.53
C PRO A 10 7.49 20.48 -9.13
N GLY A 11 7.37 21.05 -10.33
CA GLY A 11 8.48 21.64 -11.08
C GLY A 11 9.33 20.65 -11.89
N GLY A 12 8.88 19.40 -12.08
CA GLY A 12 9.55 18.39 -12.92
C GLY A 12 10.90 17.90 -12.37
N LYS A 13 11.28 18.33 -11.16
CA LYS A 13 12.51 17.92 -10.49
C LYS A 13 12.30 16.57 -9.81
N ASN A 14 12.94 15.54 -10.36
CA ASN A 14 12.90 14.15 -9.87
C ASN A 14 13.71 13.94 -8.56
N THR A 15 13.82 14.96 -7.72
CA THR A 15 14.57 14.91 -6.46
C THR A 15 13.67 14.99 -5.23
N LYS A 16 12.37 15.27 -5.41
CA LYS A 16 11.43 15.51 -4.30
C LYS A 16 10.64 14.27 -3.88
N ARG A 17 10.39 13.34 -4.80
CA ARG A 17 9.74 12.07 -4.50
C ARG A 17 10.80 10.98 -4.42
N PRO A 18 10.96 10.30 -3.28
CA PRO A 18 11.87 9.17 -3.22
C PRO A 18 11.36 8.03 -4.10
N ASP A 19 12.29 7.21 -4.59
CA ASP A 19 11.93 5.93 -5.17
C ASP A 19 11.15 5.09 -4.16
N ARG A 20 10.12 4.38 -4.63
CA ARG A 20 9.21 3.58 -3.78
C ARG A 20 8.57 4.42 -2.66
N ALA A 21 7.98 5.56 -3.03
CA ALA A 21 7.42 6.54 -2.11
C ALA A 21 6.45 5.95 -1.09
N ALA A 22 5.56 5.02 -1.48
CA ALA A 22 4.65 4.36 -0.56
C ALA A 22 5.38 3.65 0.60
N ILE A 23 6.51 2.97 0.31
CA ILE A 23 7.33 2.28 1.31
C ILE A 23 8.04 3.31 2.19
N VAL A 24 8.69 4.30 1.58
CA VAL A 24 9.49 5.30 2.31
C VAL A 24 8.61 6.10 3.26
N TYR A 25 7.49 6.66 2.78
CA TYR A 25 6.63 7.49 3.61
C TYR A 25 5.90 6.69 4.69
N SER A 26 5.42 5.47 4.39
CA SER A 26 4.81 4.61 5.41
C SER A 26 5.79 4.28 6.53
N ASN A 27 7.04 3.94 6.19
CA ASN A 27 8.08 3.67 7.19
C ASN A 27 8.46 4.92 8.00
N LEU A 28 8.49 6.11 7.39
CA LEU A 28 8.73 7.37 8.11
C LEU A 28 7.59 7.65 9.10
N ILE A 29 6.33 7.47 8.68
CA ILE A 29 5.16 7.60 9.56
C ILE A 29 5.31 6.68 10.77
N ARG A 30 5.59 5.38 10.56
CA ARG A 30 5.80 4.41 11.65
C ARG A 30 7.04 4.71 12.52
N LYS A 31 8.06 5.34 11.93
CA LYS A 31 9.28 5.71 12.66
C LYS A 31 8.99 6.82 13.66
N TYR A 32 8.33 7.89 13.22
CA TYR A 32 8.08 9.10 14.02
C TYR A 32 6.79 9.06 14.83
N PHE A 33 5.82 8.23 14.45
CA PHE A 33 4.55 8.10 15.13
C PHE A 33 4.30 6.62 15.48
N LYS A 34 4.37 6.28 16.77
CA LYS A 34 4.30 4.89 17.25
C LYS A 34 2.88 4.36 17.40
N ASN A 35 1.94 5.22 17.77
CA ASN A 35 0.52 4.87 17.92
C ASN A 35 -0.32 5.49 16.79
N THR A 36 0.07 5.22 15.56
CA THR A 36 -0.64 5.75 14.38
C THR A 36 -1.93 5.02 14.15
N LYS A 37 -2.93 5.76 13.66
CA LYS A 37 -4.10 5.16 12.99
C LYS A 37 -3.64 4.23 11.84
N PRO A 38 -4.49 3.28 11.42
CA PRO A 38 -4.15 2.37 10.34
C PRO A 38 -3.71 3.12 9.08
N ILE A 39 -2.61 2.67 8.48
CA ILE A 39 -2.09 3.18 7.22
C ILE A 39 -2.74 2.38 6.09
N VAL A 40 -3.48 3.09 5.24
CA VAL A 40 -4.13 2.54 4.05
C VAL A 40 -3.37 2.99 2.80
N LEU A 41 -2.79 2.04 2.07
CA LEU A 41 -2.16 2.29 0.78
C LEU A 41 -3.22 2.22 -0.34
N GLY A 42 -3.00 2.98 -1.40
CA GLY A 42 -3.84 2.96 -2.59
C GLY A 42 -3.10 3.46 -3.83
N GLY A 43 -3.83 3.52 -4.93
CA GLY A 43 -3.29 3.97 -6.21
C GLY A 43 -2.51 2.89 -6.96
N ILE A 44 -1.94 3.28 -8.10
CA ILE A 44 -1.33 2.36 -9.06
C ILE A 44 -0.11 1.63 -8.49
N GLU A 45 0.75 2.33 -7.75
CA GLU A 45 1.97 1.75 -7.14
C GLU A 45 1.62 0.62 -6.16
N ALA A 46 0.61 0.82 -5.32
CA ALA A 46 0.17 -0.20 -4.37
C ALA A 46 -0.55 -1.35 -5.09
N SER A 47 -1.49 -1.03 -5.99
CA SER A 47 -2.32 -2.03 -6.69
C SER A 47 -1.50 -3.04 -7.49
N LEU A 48 -0.45 -2.58 -8.18
CA LEU A 48 0.43 -3.44 -8.98
C LEU A 48 1.35 -4.32 -8.11
N ARG A 49 1.66 -3.89 -6.88
CA ARG A 49 2.58 -4.58 -5.96
C ARG A 49 1.85 -5.30 -4.82
N ARG A 50 0.55 -5.55 -4.97
CA ARG A 50 -0.30 -6.17 -3.93
C ARG A 50 0.00 -7.66 -3.68
N ILE A 51 0.55 -8.34 -4.68
CA ILE A 51 1.01 -9.74 -4.61
C ILE A 51 2.51 -9.80 -4.85
N ALA A 52 3.10 -11.00 -4.73
CA ALA A 52 4.46 -11.22 -5.18
C ALA A 52 4.59 -10.83 -6.66
N HIS A 53 5.62 -10.06 -6.99
CA HIS A 53 5.82 -9.50 -8.31
C HIS A 53 7.30 -9.43 -8.65
N TYR A 54 7.61 -9.48 -9.94
CA TYR A 54 8.96 -9.23 -10.42
C TYR A 54 9.25 -7.73 -10.39
N ASP A 55 10.29 -7.34 -9.66
CA ASP A 55 10.77 -5.96 -9.64
C ASP A 55 11.94 -5.83 -10.60
N TYR A 56 11.71 -5.10 -11.69
CA TYR A 56 12.72 -4.88 -12.73
C TYR A 56 13.91 -4.06 -12.24
N TRP A 57 13.71 -3.19 -11.24
CA TRP A 57 14.76 -2.29 -10.75
C TRP A 57 15.78 -3.05 -9.92
N ASP A 58 15.32 -4.01 -9.13
CA ASP A 58 16.16 -4.89 -8.30
C ASP A 58 16.46 -6.25 -8.96
N ASN A 59 15.94 -6.51 -10.17
CA ASN A 59 16.08 -7.77 -10.90
C ASN A 59 15.74 -9.02 -10.07
N LYS A 60 14.65 -8.97 -9.29
CA LYS A 60 14.25 -10.06 -8.38
C LYS A 60 12.76 -10.11 -8.13
N ILE A 61 12.28 -11.27 -7.66
CA ILE A 61 10.92 -11.40 -7.14
C ILE A 61 10.85 -10.73 -5.76
N ARG A 62 9.91 -9.81 -5.59
CA ARG A 62 9.58 -9.18 -4.31
C ARG A 62 8.24 -9.69 -3.80
N ARG A 63 8.13 -9.79 -2.48
CA ARG A 63 6.86 -10.04 -1.78
C ARG A 63 5.89 -8.86 -1.93
N ALA A 64 4.65 -9.04 -1.47
CA ALA A 64 3.66 -7.97 -1.47
C ALA A 64 4.16 -6.71 -0.73
N ILE A 65 3.84 -5.53 -1.25
CA ILE A 65 4.32 -4.24 -0.74
C ILE A 65 3.95 -3.98 0.72
N LEU A 66 2.85 -4.57 1.22
CA LEU A 66 2.41 -4.44 2.60
C LEU A 66 3.50 -4.82 3.62
N PHE A 67 4.30 -5.85 3.32
CA PHE A 67 5.37 -6.30 4.22
C PHE A 67 6.53 -5.31 4.31
N ASP A 68 6.86 -4.63 3.21
CA ASP A 68 7.98 -3.68 3.17
C ASP A 68 7.56 -2.28 3.64
N ALA A 69 6.32 -1.89 3.32
CA ALA A 69 5.75 -0.61 3.74
C ALA A 69 5.28 -0.61 5.20
N LYS A 70 5.04 -1.78 5.81
CA LYS A 70 4.44 -1.90 7.15
C LYS A 70 3.09 -1.17 7.27
N ALA A 71 2.35 -1.18 6.17
CA ALA A 71 0.99 -0.65 6.10
C ALA A 71 -0.01 -1.74 6.52
N ASP A 72 -1.18 -1.32 7.01
CA ASP A 72 -2.19 -2.24 7.53
C ASP A 72 -3.11 -2.74 6.41
N ILE A 73 -3.45 -1.87 5.46
CA ILE A 73 -4.42 -2.12 4.40
C ILE A 73 -3.89 -1.60 3.08
N LEU A 74 -4.21 -2.30 2.00
CA LEU A 74 -4.00 -1.85 0.63
C LEU A 74 -5.32 -1.93 -0.12
N VAL A 75 -5.76 -0.82 -0.73
CA VAL A 75 -6.92 -0.78 -1.62
C VAL A 75 -6.44 -0.89 -3.06
N TYR A 76 -7.04 -1.79 -3.84
CA TYR A 76 -6.68 -2.01 -5.24
C TYR A 76 -7.89 -1.90 -6.18
N GLY A 77 -7.62 -1.54 -7.43
CA GLY A 77 -8.68 -1.34 -8.43
C GLY A 77 -9.49 -0.06 -8.19
N MET A 78 -10.79 -0.10 -8.49
CA MET A 78 -11.74 0.99 -8.22
C MET A 78 -12.01 1.10 -6.72
N GLY A 79 -11.16 1.89 -6.04
CA GLY A 79 -11.10 1.98 -4.60
C GLY A 79 -12.13 2.91 -3.96
N GLU A 80 -12.92 3.66 -4.73
CA GLU A 80 -13.83 4.70 -4.22
C GLU A 80 -14.82 4.11 -3.21
N ASN A 81 -15.44 3.00 -3.57
CA ASN A 81 -16.40 2.30 -2.72
C ASN A 81 -15.73 1.66 -1.50
N SER A 82 -14.55 1.05 -1.69
CA SER A 82 -13.82 0.36 -0.62
C SER A 82 -13.29 1.34 0.42
N VAL A 83 -12.80 2.51 0.01
CA VAL A 83 -12.35 3.59 0.90
C VAL A 83 -13.51 4.14 1.72
N LEU A 84 -14.67 4.38 1.10
CA LEU A 84 -15.86 4.84 1.83
C LEU A 84 -16.33 3.80 2.87
N LYS A 85 -16.33 2.51 2.51
CA LYS A 85 -16.64 1.42 3.44
C LYS A 85 -15.64 1.33 4.58
N LEU A 86 -14.35 1.43 4.29
CA LEU A 86 -13.28 1.45 5.29
C LEU A 86 -13.49 2.60 6.30
N ALA A 87 -13.72 3.82 5.80
CA ALA A 87 -13.96 4.98 6.64
C ALA A 87 -15.20 4.79 7.55
N ARG A 88 -16.30 4.25 7.01
CA ARG A 88 -17.51 3.95 7.78
C ARG A 88 -17.26 2.89 8.86
N ASN A 89 -16.56 1.80 8.52
CA ASN A 89 -16.28 0.73 9.47
C ASN A 89 -15.32 1.19 10.58
N PHE A 90 -14.29 1.96 10.24
CA PHE A 90 -13.44 2.61 11.25
C PHE A 90 -14.20 3.56 12.16
N LYS A 91 -15.13 4.36 11.63
CA LYS A 91 -15.96 5.28 12.44
C LYS A 91 -16.90 4.53 13.38
N THR A 92 -17.43 3.39 12.96
CA THR A 92 -18.45 2.62 13.70
C THR A 92 -17.88 1.45 14.52
N GLY A 93 -16.57 1.22 14.47
CA GLY A 93 -15.92 0.08 15.14
C GLY A 93 -16.26 -1.28 14.54
N LYS A 94 -16.79 -1.33 13.31
CA LYS A 94 -17.09 -2.59 12.61
C LYS A 94 -15.83 -3.20 12.00
N ASP A 95 -15.79 -4.53 11.88
CA ASP A 95 -14.72 -5.20 11.15
C ASP A 95 -14.72 -4.77 9.67
N TRP A 96 -13.54 -4.61 9.10
CA TRP A 96 -13.29 -4.13 7.74
C TRP A 96 -12.69 -5.21 6.85
N LYS A 97 -12.30 -6.37 7.40
CA LYS A 97 -11.55 -7.42 6.69
C LYS A 97 -12.29 -8.09 5.53
N ASP A 98 -13.62 -7.99 5.48
CA ASP A 98 -14.45 -8.56 4.41
C ASP A 98 -14.85 -7.53 3.33
N ILE A 99 -14.29 -6.32 3.39
CA ILE A 99 -14.52 -5.32 2.33
C ILE A 99 -13.84 -5.80 1.04
N ARG A 100 -14.61 -6.02 -0.02
CA ARG A 100 -14.07 -6.32 -1.35
C ARG A 100 -13.12 -5.22 -1.84
N GLY A 101 -12.02 -5.61 -2.48
CA GLY A 101 -11.06 -4.66 -3.08
C GLY A 101 -9.96 -4.19 -2.13
N ILE A 102 -9.76 -4.90 -1.01
CA ILE A 102 -8.65 -4.64 -0.09
C ILE A 102 -7.73 -5.86 0.06
N CYS A 103 -6.49 -5.61 0.47
CA CYS A 103 -5.55 -6.61 0.94
C CYS A 103 -5.05 -6.20 2.33
N TYR A 104 -4.78 -7.18 3.17
CA TYR A 104 -4.13 -7.01 4.48
C TYR A 104 -3.31 -8.26 4.79
N ILE A 105 -2.34 -8.14 5.70
CA ILE A 105 -1.54 -9.29 6.14
C ILE A 105 -2.37 -10.08 7.15
N SER A 106 -2.60 -11.37 6.88
CA SER A 106 -3.25 -12.30 7.80
C SER A 106 -2.23 -13.33 8.30
N PRO A 107 -2.14 -13.59 9.61
CA PRO A 107 -1.27 -14.64 10.16
C PRO A 107 -1.82 -16.05 9.90
N HIS A 108 -3.11 -16.17 9.59
CA HIS A 108 -3.78 -17.44 9.31
C HIS A 108 -4.34 -17.43 7.88
N SER A 109 -4.24 -18.55 7.18
CA SER A 109 -5.05 -18.79 5.98
C SER A 109 -6.52 -18.83 6.39
N ARG A 110 -7.41 -18.36 5.51
CA ARG A 110 -8.83 -18.68 5.66
C ARG A 110 -9.04 -20.09 5.11
N GLU A 111 -9.75 -20.93 5.85
CA GLU A 111 -10.05 -22.31 5.45
C GLU A 111 -10.72 -22.33 4.06
N GLU A 112 -11.62 -21.37 3.80
CA GLU A 112 -12.30 -21.17 2.52
C GLU A 112 -11.36 -20.96 1.30
N TYR A 113 -10.09 -20.62 1.51
CA TYR A 113 -9.11 -20.40 0.43
C TYR A 113 -8.13 -21.56 0.25
N THR A 114 -8.18 -22.56 1.12
CA THR A 114 -7.30 -23.72 1.06
C THR A 114 -8.08 -24.82 0.36
N ILE A 115 -7.68 -25.15 -0.87
CA ILE A 115 -8.27 -26.24 -1.68
C ILE A 115 -7.77 -27.57 -1.15
#